data_AF-A0A6N0X333-F1
#
_entry.id   AF-A0A6N0X333-F1
#
_cell.length_a   1.000
_cell.length_b   1.000
_cell.length_c   1.000
_cell.angle_alpha   90.00
_cell.angle_beta   90.00
_cell.angle_gamma   90.00
#
_symmetry.space_group_name_H-M   'P 1'
#
loop_
_entity.id
_entity.type
_entity.pdbx_description
1 polymer ?
#
loop_
_entity_poly.entity_id
_entity_poly.type
_entity_poly.pdbx_seq_one_letter_code
_entity_poly.pdbx_strand_id
1 'polypeptide(L)'
;MATTGRSLTTMRLYDEKAPRIVRLDAGGAATLGRMRLLTLVLAMAWLLAAIWQPWLGVLPLFLLARNGLGATIRRRITRWLDRYEVAKP
;
A
#
# COMPACT_ATOMS: atom_id res chain seq x y z
N MET A 1 3.01 26.05 -13.36
CA MET A 1 2.19 25.52 -14.47
C MET A 1 2.09 24.01 -14.35
N ALA A 2 0.85 23.48 -14.35
CA ALA A 2 0.44 22.07 -14.36
C ALA A 2 1.00 21.12 -13.28
N THR A 3 0.45 21.20 -12.06
CA THR A 3 0.43 20.05 -11.14
C THR A 3 -0.44 18.96 -11.75
N THR A 4 0.19 18.03 -12.48
CA THR A 4 -0.49 16.83 -12.99
C THR A 4 -0.83 15.96 -11.78
N GLY A 5 -2.02 16.18 -11.20
CA GLY A 5 -2.58 15.31 -10.18
C GLY A 5 -2.55 13.88 -10.71
N ARG A 6 -1.68 13.05 -10.13
CA ARG A 6 -1.41 11.71 -10.65
C ARG A 6 -2.64 10.86 -10.31
N SER A 7 -3.45 10.56 -11.32
CA SER A 7 -4.60 9.68 -11.19
C SER A 7 -4.11 8.26 -11.00
N LEU A 8 -4.40 7.67 -9.84
CA LEU A 8 -4.11 6.28 -9.53
C LEU A 8 -5.40 5.47 -9.66
N THR A 9 -5.37 4.46 -10.52
CA THR A 9 -6.46 3.50 -10.67
C THR A 9 -6.28 2.39 -9.64
N THR A 10 -7.22 2.23 -8.72
CA THR A 10 -7.14 1.15 -7.71
C THR A 10 -7.75 -0.16 -8.22
N MET A 11 -7.10 -1.28 -7.89
CA MET A 11 -7.59 -2.63 -8.20
C MET A 11 -8.36 -3.23 -7.02
N ARG A 12 -9.36 -4.10 -7.30
CA ARG A 12 -10.18 -4.80 -6.28
C ARG A 12 -9.36 -5.60 -5.27
N LEU A 13 -8.15 -6.01 -5.64
CA LEU A 13 -7.22 -6.71 -4.74
C LEU A 13 -6.76 -5.84 -3.56
N TYR A 14 -6.68 -4.52 -3.75
CA TYR A 14 -6.08 -3.58 -2.78
C TYR A 14 -7.07 -2.55 -2.22
N ASP A 15 -8.23 -2.37 -2.84
CA ASP A 15 -9.28 -1.43 -2.41
C ASP A 15 -10.64 -2.15 -2.35
N GLU A 16 -11.41 -1.92 -1.29
CA GLU A 16 -12.76 -2.48 -1.17
C GLU A 16 -13.75 -1.83 -2.13
N LYS A 17 -13.54 -0.55 -2.45
CA LYS A 17 -14.41 0.26 -3.31
C LYS A 17 -13.93 0.32 -4.78
N ALA A 18 -12.90 -0.45 -5.13
CA ALA A 18 -12.40 -0.52 -6.50
C ALA A 18 -13.36 -1.27 -7.45
N PRO A 19 -13.32 -0.97 -8.77
CA PRO A 19 -12.37 -0.08 -9.44
C PRO A 19 -12.82 1.40 -9.43
N ARG A 20 -11.94 2.30 -8.98
CA ARG A 20 -12.15 3.76 -9.04
C ARG A 20 -10.84 4.52 -9.29
N ILE A 21 -10.94 5.74 -9.79
CA ILE A 21 -9.81 6.63 -10.07
C ILE A 21 -9.68 7.62 -8.91
N VAL A 22 -8.58 7.54 -8.17
CA VAL A 22 -8.29 8.49 -7.08
C VAL A 22 -7.26 9.50 -7.55
N ARG A 23 -7.61 10.79 -7.48
CA ARG A 23 -6.67 11.89 -7.73
C ARG A 23 -5.90 12.17 -6.44
N LEU A 24 -4.61 11.83 -6.44
CA LEU A 24 -3.72 12.20 -5.33
C LEU A 24 -3.22 13.62 -5.52
N ASP A 25 -3.40 14.44 -4.49
CA ASP A 25 -2.74 15.73 -4.34
C ASP A 25 -1.22 15.57 -4.21
N ALA A 26 -0.45 16.63 -4.47
CA ALA A 26 1.02 16.62 -4.43
C ALA A 26 1.58 16.13 -3.08
N GLY A 27 0.91 16.45 -1.97
CA GLY A 27 1.25 15.94 -0.65
C GLY A 27 1.06 14.42 -0.53
N GLY A 28 -0.06 13.89 -1.04
CA GLY A 28 -0.34 12.45 -1.05
C GLY A 28 0.63 11.65 -1.91
N ALA A 29 1.04 12.20 -3.06
CA ALA A 29 2.04 11.60 -3.94
C ALA A 29 3.42 11.50 -3.26
N ALA A 30 3.85 12.53 -2.52
CA ALA A 30 5.10 12.52 -1.77
C ALA A 30 5.08 11.51 -0.61
N THR A 31 3.96 11.39 0.11
CA THR A 31 3.78 10.37 1.15
C THR A 31 3.85 8.97 0.57
N LEU A 32 3.20 8.72 -0.57
CA LEU A 32 3.23 7.42 -1.24
C LEU A 32 4.65 7.05 -1.70
N GLY A 33 5.41 8.02 -2.20
CA GLY A 33 6.82 7.84 -2.56
C GLY A 33 7.69 7.44 -1.37
N ARG A 34 7.54 8.12 -0.22
CA ARG A 34 8.26 7.77 1.02
C ARG A 34 7.85 6.41 1.56
N MET A 35 6.55 6.10 1.55
CA MET A 35 6.06 4.79 1.96
C MET A 35 6.67 3.69 1.09
N ARG A 36 6.70 3.85 -0.24
CA ARG A 36 7.34 2.88 -1.15
C ARG A 36 8.82 2.65 -0.81
N LEU A 37 9.59 3.72 -0.56
CA LEU A 37 10.99 3.60 -0.16
C LEU A 37 11.13 2.85 1.18
N LEU A 38 10.34 3.22 2.19
CA LEU A 38 10.33 2.54 3.48
C LEU A 38 9.98 1.06 3.32
N THR A 39 8.96 0.72 2.53
CA THR A 39 8.58 -0.67 2.27
C THR A 39 9.70 -1.46 1.60
N LEU A 40 10.43 -0.85 0.65
CA LEU A 40 11.59 -1.50 0.01
C LEU A 40 12.73 -1.73 0.99
N VAL A 41 13.06 -0.75 1.83
CA VAL A 41 14.11 -0.88 2.85
C VAL A 41 13.74 -1.96 3.87
N LEU A 42 12.49 -1.98 4.35
CA LEU A 42 11.98 -3.01 5.24
C LEU A 42 12.01 -4.40 4.59
N ALA A 43 11.62 -4.50 3.32
CA ALA A 43 11.68 -5.76 2.58
C ALA A 43 13.12 -6.26 2.44
N MET A 44 14.08 -5.37 2.16
CA MET A 44 15.49 -5.74 2.07
C MET A 44 16.05 -6.19 3.43
N ALA A 45 15.78 -5.44 4.50
CA ALA A 45 16.18 -5.80 5.85
C ALA A 45 15.59 -7.16 6.27
N TRP A 46 14.33 -7.41 5.89
CA TRP A 46 13.67 -8.69 6.12
C TRP A 46 14.36 -9.84 5.40
N LEU A 47 14.70 -9.67 4.11
CA LEU A 47 15.41 -10.69 3.35
C LEU A 47 16.77 -11.01 3.97
N LEU A 48 17.51 -10.00 4.42
CA LEU A 48 18.77 -10.19 5.14
C LEU A 48 18.56 -10.95 6.45
N ALA A 49 17.51 -10.63 7.21
CA ALA A 49 17.16 -11.37 8.42
C ALA A 49 16.75 -12.82 8.13
N ALA A 50 16.07 -13.07 7.01
CA ALA A 50 15.66 -14.41 6.58
C ALA A 50 16.84 -15.31 6.22
N ILE A 51 17.98 -14.75 5.78
CA ILE A 51 19.22 -15.52 5.57
C ILE A 51 19.73 -16.12 6.88
N TRP A 52 19.64 -15.36 7.97
CA TRP A 52 20.06 -15.81 9.31
C TRP A 52 19.03 -16.71 9.99
N GLN A 53 17.74 -16.49 9.71
CA GLN A 53 16.63 -17.24 10.28
C GLN A 53 15.64 -17.67 9.18
N PRO A 54 15.77 -18.89 8.64
CA PRO A 54 15.01 -19.32 7.46
C PRO A 54 13.48 -19.37 7.68
N TRP A 55 13.04 -19.54 8.93
CA TRP A 55 11.62 -19.48 9.29
C TRP A 55 10.98 -18.11 9.05
N LEU A 56 11.74 -17.00 9.09
CA LEU A 56 11.26 -15.67 8.72
C LEU A 56 10.94 -15.57 7.22
N GLY A 57 11.55 -16.40 6.37
CA GLY A 57 11.23 -16.48 4.95
C GLY A 57 9.86 -17.11 4.67
N VAL A 58 9.38 -17.95 5.58
CA VAL A 58 8.07 -18.64 5.46
C VAL A 58 6.93 -17.79 6.05
N LEU A 59 7.26 -16.83 6.91
CA LEU A 59 6.29 -15.97 7.58
C LEU A 59 5.36 -15.21 6.62
N PRO A 60 5.84 -14.60 5.50
CA PRO A 60 4.96 -13.93 4.55
C PRO A 60 3.94 -14.88 3.93
N LEU A 61 4.37 -16.09 3.55
CA LEU A 61 3.48 -17.11 2.99
C LEU A 61 2.39 -17.53 4.01
N PHE A 62 2.77 -17.69 5.27
CA PHE A 62 1.83 -18.00 6.35
C PHE A 62 0.83 -16.86 6.59
N LEU A 63 1.30 -15.61 6.60
CA LEU A 63 0.44 -14.43 6.77
C LEU A 63 -0.49 -14.22 5.57
N LEU A 64 -0.03 -14.47 4.35
CA LEU A 64 -0.86 -14.41 3.13
C LEU A 64 -1.88 -15.54 3.07
N ALA A 65 -1.55 -16.75 3.54
CA ALA A 65 -2.48 -17.87 3.63
C ALA A 65 -3.61 -17.61 4.65
N ARG A 66 -3.39 -16.71 5.61
CA ARG A 66 -4.40 -16.27 6.57
C ARG A 66 -5.32 -15.24 5.92
N ASN A 67 -6.40 -15.72 5.28
CA ASN A 67 -7.40 -14.93 4.55
C ASN A 67 -7.92 -13.64 5.25
N GLY A 68 -7.84 -13.55 6.59
CA GLY A 68 -8.28 -12.37 7.36
C GLY A 68 -7.35 -11.16 7.34
N LEU A 69 -6.04 -11.36 7.12
CA LEU A 69 -5.07 -10.26 7.11
C LEU A 69 -5.23 -9.38 5.86
N GLY A 70 -5.45 -10.01 4.70
CA GLY A 70 -5.71 -9.31 3.44
C GLY A 70 -6.93 -8.40 3.53
N ALA A 71 -8.04 -8.87 4.11
CA ALA A 71 -9.25 -8.07 4.32
C ALA A 71 -9.00 -6.88 5.25
N THR A 72 -8.26 -7.09 6.35
CA THR A 72 -7.94 -6.03 7.32
C THR A 72 -7.05 -4.95 6.71
N ILE A 73 -6.02 -5.36 5.96
CA ILE A 73 -5.11 -4.47 5.25
C ILE A 73 -5.88 -3.68 4.18
N ARG A 74 -6.73 -4.36 3.40
CA ARG A 74 -7.58 -3.74 2.37
C ARG A 74 -8.51 -2.68 2.95
N ARG A 75 -9.13 -2.91 4.11
CA ARG A 75 -9.92 -1.89 4.84
C ARG A 75 -9.08 -0.72 5.32
N ARG A 76 -7.84 -0.96 5.75
CA ARG A 76 -6.92 0.10 6.21
C ARG A 76 -6.47 0.97 5.03
N ILE A 77 -6.14 0.35 3.90
CA ILE A 77 -5.81 1.02 2.64
C ILE A 77 -7.00 1.82 2.15
N THR A 78 -8.20 1.23 2.11
CA THR A 78 -9.44 1.91 1.69
C THR A 78 -9.71 3.16 2.54
N ARG A 79 -9.60 3.06 3.88
CA ARG A 79 -9.71 4.23 4.78
C ARG A 79 -8.61 5.26 4.61
N TRP A 80 -7.40 4.84 4.25
CA TRP A 80 -6.33 5.79 3.92
C TRP A 80 -6.65 6.50 2.62
N LEU A 81 -7.09 5.77 1.58
CA LEU A 81 -7.49 6.31 0.28
C LEU A 81 -8.65 7.30 0.39
N ASP A 82 -9.68 6.95 1.17
CA ASP A 82 -10.86 7.79 1.42
C ASP A 82 -10.47 9.17 2.00
N ARG A 83 -9.38 9.26 2.78
CA ARG A 83 -8.89 10.56 3.30
C ARG A 83 -8.34 11.49 2.20
N TYR A 84 -7.85 10.94 1.10
CA TYR A 84 -7.36 11.72 -0.04
C TYR A 84 -8.44 11.94 -1.10
N GLU A 85 -9.51 11.14 -1.09
CA GLU A 85 -10.66 11.31 -1.99
C GLU A 85 -11.49 12.57 -1.67
N VAL A 86 -11.33 13.15 -0.48
CA VAL A 86 -12.08 14.36 -0.02
C VAL A 86 -11.59 15.67 -0.65
N ALA A 87 -10.53 15.67 -1.46
CA ALA A 87 -10.15 16.86 -2.23
C ALA A 87 -10.94 16.94 -3.55
N LYS A 88 -12.27 16.97 -3.47
CA LYS A 88 -13.12 17.51 -4.54
C LYS A 88 -13.70 18.84 -4.04
N PRO A 89 -13.53 19.95 -4.77
CA PRO A 89 -14.02 21.28 -4.36
C PRO A 89 -15.52 21.30 -4.13
#